data_AF-A0A6B0ZL24-F1
#
_entry.id   AF-A0A6B0ZL24-F1
#
_cell.length_a   1.000
_cell.length_b   1.000
_cell.length_c   1.000
_cell.angle_alpha   90.00
_cell.angle_beta   90.00
_cell.angle_gamma   90.00
#
_symmetry.space_group_name_H-M   'P 1'
#
loop_
_entity.id
_entity.type
_entity.pdbx_description
1 polymer ?
#
loop_
_entity_poly.entity_id
_entity_poly.type
_entity_poly.pdbx_seq_one_letter_code
_entity_poly.pdbx_strand_id
1 'polypeptide(L)'
;MQLAFDPVDMLDPAGVGAVGEDGRPSPPERLSPSGAATFEQCPRRWRFRYVDRLPDPPGVDALIGTFAHRVLEHLMQQHPIRRTKDDARRIARALWPEMSGGQDYLDLELDDEQAKEFRWRAWRAIEGLWHLEDPTGVDVRATEQQVSVTLDGVPFRGVVDRVESEPDGLVISDYKSGRAPTARYAPSRLQQVLLYASAIAEETGEQPVRAQLLYLGQKIVATAVTPVELEGAVEQLKSTWGAIGDACRVDEFSARPGPLCGYCPYVERCPEGQAENRRRSELRAAEDEYLVRLAG
;
A
#
# COMPACT_ATOMS: atom_id res chain seq x y z
N MET A 1 10.55 5.76 -29.97
CA MET A 1 11.45 5.45 -28.84
C MET A 1 10.57 4.83 -27.77
N GLN A 2 10.52 3.51 -27.73
CA GLN A 2 9.66 2.71 -26.85
C GLN A 2 10.15 2.87 -25.42
N LEU A 3 9.36 3.58 -24.60
CA LEU A 3 9.49 3.53 -23.15
C LEU A 3 8.34 2.65 -22.66
N ALA A 4 8.58 1.34 -22.67
CA ALA A 4 7.79 0.40 -21.90
C ALA A 4 8.32 0.46 -20.47
N PHE A 5 7.56 1.06 -19.56
CA PHE A 5 7.80 1.05 -18.13
C PHE A 5 6.49 0.62 -17.46
N ASP A 6 6.44 -0.65 -17.07
CA ASP A 6 5.32 -1.29 -16.38
C ASP A 6 5.17 -0.73 -14.95
N PRO A 7 4.01 -0.18 -14.54
CA PRO A 7 3.85 0.44 -13.22
C PRO A 7 3.17 -0.43 -12.16
N VAL A 8 3.14 -1.76 -12.32
CA VAL A 8 2.74 -2.67 -11.23
C VAL A 8 3.87 -3.63 -10.83
N ASP A 9 4.96 -3.67 -11.60
CA ASP A 9 6.10 -4.60 -11.40
C ASP A 9 7.36 -3.92 -10.83
N MET A 10 7.27 -2.65 -10.42
CA MET A 10 8.35 -1.94 -9.70
C MET A 10 8.32 -2.16 -8.18
N LEU A 11 7.36 -2.95 -7.68
CA LEU A 11 7.36 -3.50 -6.32
C LEU A 11 8.13 -4.83 -6.28
N ASP A 12 9.44 -4.70 -6.52
CA ASP A 12 10.54 -5.54 -6.03
C ASP A 12 11.06 -6.73 -6.89
N PRO A 13 12.02 -6.49 -7.81
CA PRO A 13 13.00 -7.50 -8.22
C PRO A 13 14.34 -7.37 -7.47
N ALA A 14 14.39 -6.65 -6.34
CA ALA A 14 15.64 -6.22 -5.75
C ALA A 14 15.75 -6.59 -4.27
N GLY A 15 15.65 -7.89 -4.01
CA GLY A 15 16.15 -8.50 -2.80
C GLY A 15 15.38 -9.74 -2.40
N VAL A 16 15.50 -10.82 -3.16
CA VAL A 16 14.60 -11.95 -3.02
C VAL A 16 14.91 -12.76 -1.76
N GLY A 17 13.88 -13.22 -1.05
CA GLY A 17 14.00 -14.45 -0.27
C GLY A 17 14.28 -15.59 -1.24
N ALA A 18 15.56 -15.83 -1.53
CA ALA A 18 15.98 -16.97 -2.33
C ALA A 18 15.84 -18.23 -1.49
N VAL A 19 15.38 -19.31 -2.11
CA VAL A 19 15.67 -20.63 -1.56
C VAL A 19 17.19 -20.81 -1.69
N GLY A 20 17.91 -20.86 -0.57
CA GLY A 20 19.34 -21.09 -0.55
C GLY A 20 19.69 -22.45 -1.17
N GLU A 21 20.98 -22.68 -1.42
CA GLU A 21 21.47 -23.96 -1.96
C GLU A 21 21.10 -25.17 -1.07
N ASP A 22 20.82 -24.92 0.21
CA ASP A 22 20.35 -25.89 1.20
C ASP A 22 18.83 -26.11 1.21
N GLY A 23 18.08 -25.48 0.30
CA GLY A 23 16.64 -25.59 0.20
C GLY A 23 15.86 -24.72 1.21
N ARG A 24 16.53 -23.88 2.00
CA ARG A 24 15.88 -23.05 3.02
C ARG A 24 15.59 -21.64 2.51
N PRO A 25 14.48 -21.01 2.93
CA PRO A 25 14.24 -19.62 2.61
C PRO A 25 15.30 -18.72 3.24
N SER A 26 15.80 -17.77 2.47
CA SER A 26 16.60 -16.65 2.96
C SER A 26 15.72 -15.42 3.18
N PRO A 27 16.12 -14.49 4.07
CA PRO A 27 15.48 -13.18 4.18
C PRO A 27 15.66 -12.39 2.87
N PRO A 28 14.75 -11.45 2.56
CA PRO A 28 14.93 -10.60 1.40
C PRO A 28 16.17 -9.70 1.57
N GLU A 29 16.81 -9.21 0.50
CA GLU A 29 17.95 -8.28 0.63
C GLU A 29 17.51 -6.91 1.14
N ARG A 30 16.25 -6.54 0.90
CA ARG A 30 15.66 -5.26 1.31
C ARG A 30 14.24 -5.49 1.83
N LEU A 31 13.81 -4.65 2.77
CA LEU A 31 12.46 -4.66 3.32
C LEU A 31 11.72 -3.38 2.94
N SER A 32 10.57 -3.54 2.29
CA SER A 32 9.63 -2.45 2.04
C SER A 32 8.56 -2.36 3.12
N PRO A 33 7.89 -1.20 3.28
CA PRO A 33 6.78 -1.09 4.25
C PRO A 33 5.65 -2.08 3.98
N SER A 34 5.31 -2.33 2.71
CA SER A 34 4.28 -3.29 2.33
C SER A 34 4.71 -4.74 2.61
N GLY A 35 6.00 -5.06 2.41
CA GLY A 35 6.58 -6.33 2.81
C GLY A 35 6.52 -6.56 4.32
N ALA A 36 6.95 -5.57 5.10
CA ALA A 36 6.87 -5.61 6.57
C ALA A 36 5.43 -5.79 7.05
N ALA A 37 4.50 -4.96 6.56
CA ALA A 37 3.09 -5.04 6.92
C ALA A 37 2.45 -6.39 6.54
N THR A 38 2.87 -7.00 5.43
CA THR A 38 2.41 -8.33 5.02
C THR A 38 2.85 -9.41 6.01
N PHE A 39 4.10 -9.36 6.49
CA PHE A 39 4.61 -10.29 7.50
C PHE A 39 3.91 -10.09 8.85
N GLU A 40 3.77 -8.84 9.31
CA GLU A 40 3.07 -8.50 10.54
C GLU A 40 1.62 -8.98 10.52
N GLN A 41 0.94 -8.83 9.39
CA GLN A 41 -0.42 -9.32 9.19
C GLN A 41 -0.47 -10.86 9.26
N CYS A 42 0.35 -11.55 8.47
CA CYS A 42 0.38 -13.02 8.43
C CYS A 42 1.69 -13.54 7.82
N PRO A 43 2.60 -14.13 8.61
CA PRO A 43 3.84 -14.71 8.11
C PRO A 43 3.63 -15.75 7.01
N ARG A 44 2.56 -16.57 7.09
CA ARG A 44 2.20 -17.53 6.03
C ARG A 44 1.90 -16.83 4.69
N ARG A 45 1.15 -15.71 4.71
CA ARG A 45 0.88 -14.92 3.50
C ARG A 45 2.18 -14.35 2.93
N TRP A 46 3.05 -13.85 3.81
CA TRP A 46 4.36 -13.33 3.41
C TRP A 46 5.20 -14.41 2.73
N ARG A 47 5.25 -15.63 3.28
CA ARG A 47 5.93 -16.77 2.64
C ARG A 47 5.39 -17.05 1.24
N PHE A 48 4.07 -17.21 1.10
CA PHE A 48 3.45 -17.51 -0.19
C PHE A 48 3.78 -16.45 -1.24
N ARG A 49 3.84 -15.19 -0.85
CA ARG A 49 4.16 -14.08 -1.75
C ARG A 49 5.64 -13.97 -2.07
N TYR A 50 6.51 -13.92 -1.07
CA TYR A 50 7.90 -13.50 -1.22
C TYR A 50 8.89 -14.66 -1.32
N VAL A 51 8.55 -15.82 -0.76
CA VAL A 51 9.38 -17.04 -0.82
C VAL A 51 8.89 -17.95 -1.93
N ASP A 52 7.62 -18.38 -1.86
CA ASP A 52 7.07 -19.35 -2.81
C ASP A 52 6.67 -18.70 -4.14
N ARG A 53 6.62 -17.35 -4.18
CA ARG A 53 6.30 -16.53 -5.36
C ARG A 53 5.00 -16.94 -6.06
N LEU A 54 3.98 -17.25 -5.26
CA LEU A 54 2.66 -17.55 -5.77
C LEU A 54 2.03 -16.28 -6.37
N PRO A 55 1.28 -16.38 -7.47
CA PRO A 55 0.59 -15.25 -8.08
C PRO A 55 -0.27 -14.48 -7.06
N ASP A 56 -0.12 -13.15 -7.03
CA ASP A 56 -0.89 -12.22 -6.20
C ASP A 56 -1.57 -11.17 -7.10
N PRO A 57 -2.48 -11.59 -8.01
CA PRO A 57 -3.09 -10.67 -8.95
C PRO A 57 -3.91 -9.61 -8.20
N PRO A 58 -3.78 -8.32 -8.55
CA PRO A 58 -4.50 -7.27 -7.87
C PRO A 58 -5.99 -7.34 -8.19
N GLY A 59 -6.84 -7.19 -7.17
CA GLY A 59 -8.27 -7.04 -7.39
C GLY A 59 -8.64 -5.65 -7.93
N VAL A 60 -9.90 -5.50 -8.33
CA VAL A 60 -10.50 -4.24 -8.84
C VAL A 60 -10.12 -3.02 -8.00
N ASP A 61 -10.25 -3.13 -6.67
CA ASP A 61 -9.99 -2.01 -5.73
C ASP A 61 -8.52 -1.59 -5.72
N ALA A 62 -7.60 -2.54 -5.85
CA ALA A 62 -6.17 -2.27 -5.89
C ALA A 62 -5.82 -1.54 -7.19
N LEU A 63 -6.30 -2.00 -8.35
CA LEU A 63 -6.07 -1.35 -9.63
C LEU A 63 -6.70 0.05 -9.73
N ILE A 64 -7.87 0.26 -9.12
CA ILE A 64 -8.46 1.60 -8.97
C ILE A 64 -7.50 2.52 -8.20
N GLY A 65 -6.93 2.04 -7.10
CA GLY A 65 -5.93 2.77 -6.32
C GLY A 65 -4.70 3.11 -7.14
N THR A 66 -4.10 2.12 -7.80
CA THR A 66 -2.92 2.30 -8.67
C THR A 66 -3.18 3.33 -9.76
N PHE A 67 -4.33 3.25 -10.46
CA PHE A 67 -4.66 4.22 -11.49
C PHE A 67 -4.83 5.63 -10.92
N ALA A 68 -5.51 5.76 -9.77
CA ALA A 68 -5.69 7.04 -9.12
C ALA A 68 -4.36 7.67 -8.69
N HIS A 69 -3.47 6.90 -8.05
CA HIS A 69 -2.14 7.38 -7.65
C HIS A 69 -1.36 7.91 -8.86
N ARG A 70 -1.34 7.15 -9.95
CA ARG A 70 -0.62 7.54 -11.16
C ARG A 70 -1.16 8.81 -11.80
N VAL A 71 -2.49 8.98 -11.86
CA VAL A 71 -3.07 10.25 -12.34
C VAL A 71 -2.68 11.41 -11.43
N LEU A 72 -2.74 11.22 -10.10
CA LEU A 72 -2.41 12.25 -9.12
C LEU A 72 -0.93 12.59 -9.13
N GLU A 73 -0.04 11.62 -9.28
CA GLU A 73 1.40 11.83 -9.50
C GLU A 73 1.63 12.78 -10.69
N HIS A 74 1.12 12.41 -11.86
CA HIS A 74 1.30 13.20 -13.10
C HIS A 74 0.67 14.59 -12.98
N LEU A 75 -0.42 14.72 -12.21
CA LEU A 75 -1.04 16.00 -11.90
C LEU A 75 -0.13 16.86 -11.02
N MET A 76 0.41 16.31 -9.92
CA MET A 76 1.25 17.04 -8.97
C MET A 76 2.61 17.44 -9.58
N GLN A 77 3.09 16.73 -10.59
CA GLN A 77 4.25 17.12 -11.41
C GLN A 77 3.98 18.32 -12.33
N GLN A 78 2.71 18.66 -12.61
CA GLN A 78 2.40 19.85 -13.42
C GLN A 78 2.70 21.13 -12.64
N HIS A 79 2.92 22.23 -13.38
CA HIS A 79 2.93 23.57 -12.81
C HIS A 79 1.65 23.82 -11.99
N PRO A 80 1.71 24.47 -10.81
CA PRO A 80 0.56 24.61 -9.90
C PRO A 80 -0.75 25.07 -10.57
N ILE A 81 -0.71 26.08 -11.44
CA ILE A 81 -1.90 26.58 -12.18
C ILE A 81 -2.59 25.54 -13.07
N ARG A 82 -1.90 24.43 -13.40
CA ARG A 82 -2.39 23.33 -14.22
C ARG A 82 -2.91 22.17 -13.38
N ARG A 83 -2.91 22.25 -12.06
CA ARG A 83 -3.38 21.17 -11.17
C ARG A 83 -4.90 21.22 -10.97
N THR A 84 -5.61 21.27 -12.10
CA THR A 84 -7.08 21.42 -12.15
C THR A 84 -7.76 20.07 -12.38
N LYS A 85 -9.05 19.97 -12.05
CA LYS A 85 -9.85 18.77 -12.35
C LYS A 85 -9.87 18.43 -13.85
N ASP A 86 -9.86 19.45 -14.72
CA ASP A 86 -9.87 19.23 -16.17
C ASP A 86 -8.53 18.74 -16.71
N ASP A 87 -7.41 19.21 -16.14
CA ASP A 87 -6.09 18.63 -16.38
C ASP A 87 -6.04 17.17 -15.92
N ALA A 88 -6.54 16.85 -14.73
CA ALA A 88 -6.62 15.48 -14.24
C ALA A 88 -7.45 14.57 -15.15
N ARG A 89 -8.59 15.05 -15.69
CA ARG A 89 -9.37 14.31 -16.71
C ARG A 89 -8.58 14.06 -18.00
N ARG A 90 -7.72 14.99 -18.40
CA ARG A 90 -6.87 14.82 -19.58
C ARG A 90 -5.76 13.80 -19.32
N ILE A 91 -5.11 13.88 -18.16
CA ILE A 91 -4.10 12.92 -17.71
C ILE A 91 -4.71 11.51 -17.62
N ALA A 92 -5.85 11.36 -16.94
CA ALA A 92 -6.54 10.09 -16.84
C ALA A 92 -6.88 9.49 -18.22
N ARG A 93 -7.38 10.31 -19.16
CA ARG A 93 -7.63 9.85 -20.53
C ARG A 93 -6.37 9.41 -21.26
N ALA A 94 -5.24 10.08 -21.04
CA ALA A 94 -3.97 9.73 -21.66
C ALA A 94 -3.36 8.44 -21.08
N LEU A 95 -3.53 8.20 -19.77
CA LEU A 95 -3.02 7.02 -19.07
C LEU A 95 -3.93 5.79 -19.19
N TRP A 96 -5.21 5.99 -19.53
CA TRP A 96 -6.19 4.90 -19.60
C TRP A 96 -5.80 3.74 -20.53
N PRO A 97 -5.30 3.96 -21.77
CA PRO A 97 -4.95 2.87 -22.67
C PRO A 97 -3.91 1.90 -22.08
N GLU A 98 -2.96 2.44 -21.31
CA GLU A 98 -1.94 1.63 -20.65
C GLU A 98 -2.54 0.78 -19.53
N MET A 99 -3.38 1.38 -18.67
CA MET A 99 -4.09 0.65 -17.61
C MET A 99 -5.00 -0.44 -18.19
N SER A 100 -5.83 -0.09 -19.18
CA SER A 100 -6.79 -1.05 -19.76
C SER A 100 -6.14 -2.12 -20.65
N GLY A 101 -4.92 -1.88 -21.11
CA GLY A 101 -4.15 -2.83 -21.93
C GLY A 101 -3.20 -3.71 -21.11
N GLY A 102 -3.01 -3.44 -19.83
CA GLY A 102 -2.14 -4.21 -18.93
C GLY A 102 -2.77 -5.54 -18.51
N GLN A 103 -1.93 -6.56 -18.31
CA GLN A 103 -2.38 -7.92 -17.98
C GLN A 103 -3.24 -7.98 -16.72
N ASP A 104 -2.86 -7.25 -15.66
CA ASP A 104 -3.63 -7.21 -14.41
C ASP A 104 -5.07 -6.74 -14.62
N TYR A 105 -5.30 -5.78 -15.52
CA TYR A 105 -6.65 -5.30 -15.83
C TYR A 105 -7.42 -6.31 -16.68
N LEU A 106 -6.74 -6.95 -17.64
CA LEU A 106 -7.33 -7.97 -18.50
C LEU A 106 -7.75 -9.21 -17.70
N ASP A 107 -6.95 -9.61 -16.69
CA ASP A 107 -7.21 -10.74 -15.80
C ASP A 107 -8.40 -10.52 -14.86
N LEU A 108 -8.89 -9.28 -14.74
CA LEU A 108 -10.15 -9.00 -14.04
C LEU A 108 -11.38 -9.46 -14.83
N GLU A 109 -11.25 -9.69 -16.13
CA GLU A 109 -12.32 -10.15 -17.04
C GLU A 109 -13.62 -9.33 -16.92
N LEU A 110 -13.48 -8.01 -16.72
CA LEU A 110 -14.63 -7.12 -16.49
C LEU A 110 -15.53 -7.03 -17.71
N ASP A 111 -16.84 -7.14 -17.50
CA ASP A 111 -17.84 -6.80 -18.52
C ASP A 111 -17.94 -5.28 -18.74
N ASP A 112 -18.75 -4.86 -19.72
CA ASP A 112 -18.92 -3.46 -20.08
C ASP A 112 -19.47 -2.58 -18.93
N GLU A 113 -20.29 -3.14 -18.05
CA GLU A 113 -20.89 -2.43 -16.93
C GLU A 113 -19.87 -2.27 -15.80
N GLN A 114 -19.18 -3.35 -15.46
CA GLN A 114 -18.08 -3.38 -14.49
C GLN A 114 -16.92 -2.48 -14.92
N ALA A 115 -16.58 -2.46 -16.22
CA ALA A 115 -15.54 -1.57 -16.75
C ALA A 115 -15.96 -0.09 -16.67
N LYS A 116 -17.25 0.23 -16.87
CA LYS A 116 -17.78 1.59 -16.64
C LYS A 116 -17.71 1.96 -15.15
N GLU A 117 -18.10 1.03 -14.28
CA GLU A 117 -18.03 1.22 -12.84
C GLU A 117 -16.58 1.45 -12.37
N PHE A 118 -15.63 0.66 -12.87
CA PHE A 118 -14.20 0.84 -12.62
C PHE A 118 -13.77 2.28 -12.92
N ARG A 119 -14.05 2.77 -14.14
CA ARG A 119 -13.66 4.13 -14.56
C ARG A 119 -14.30 5.20 -13.68
N TRP A 120 -15.56 5.01 -13.30
CA TRP A 120 -16.26 5.95 -12.44
C TRP A 120 -15.68 5.97 -11.02
N ARG A 121 -15.41 4.81 -10.44
CA ARG A 121 -14.79 4.68 -9.11
C ARG A 121 -13.37 5.24 -9.10
N ALA A 122 -12.59 4.98 -10.14
CA ALA A 122 -11.28 5.58 -10.34
C ALA A 122 -11.34 7.10 -10.42
N TRP A 123 -12.27 7.66 -11.21
CA TRP A 123 -12.47 9.11 -11.25
C TRP A 123 -12.86 9.69 -9.89
N ARG A 124 -13.74 9.03 -9.13
CA ARG A 124 -14.12 9.47 -7.78
C ARG A 124 -12.94 9.48 -6.81
N ALA A 125 -12.04 8.50 -6.91
CA ALA A 125 -10.82 8.50 -6.12
C ALA A 125 -9.93 9.70 -6.48
N ILE A 126 -9.68 9.95 -7.77
CA ILE A 126 -8.89 11.09 -8.26
C ILE A 126 -9.50 12.43 -7.81
N GLU A 127 -10.80 12.62 -8.07
CA GLU A 127 -11.54 13.83 -7.66
C GLU A 127 -11.57 14.02 -6.15
N GLY A 128 -11.42 12.92 -5.40
CA GLY A 128 -11.29 12.88 -3.96
C GLY A 128 -10.21 13.80 -3.38
N LEU A 129 -9.17 14.14 -4.16
CA LEU A 129 -8.10 15.05 -3.72
C LEU A 129 -8.63 16.45 -3.38
N TRP A 130 -9.53 16.99 -4.22
CA TRP A 130 -10.07 18.36 -4.04
C TRP A 130 -11.02 18.49 -2.84
N HIS A 131 -11.39 17.37 -2.19
CA HIS A 131 -12.10 17.41 -0.91
C HIS A 131 -11.14 17.60 0.28
N LEU A 132 -9.84 17.41 0.07
CA LEU A 132 -8.81 17.43 1.11
C LEU A 132 -7.98 18.71 1.04
N GLU A 133 -7.67 19.17 -0.17
CA GLU A 133 -6.75 20.29 -0.41
C GLU A 133 -7.06 21.03 -1.72
N ASP A 134 -6.44 22.19 -1.91
CA ASP A 134 -6.27 22.82 -3.21
C ASP A 134 -4.89 22.46 -3.78
N PRO A 135 -4.81 21.58 -4.81
CA PRO A 135 -3.53 21.13 -5.36
C PRO A 135 -2.66 22.27 -5.92
N THR A 136 -3.26 23.41 -6.26
CA THR A 136 -2.54 24.58 -6.78
C THR A 136 -1.76 25.31 -5.70
N GLY A 137 -2.10 25.11 -4.43
CA GLY A 137 -1.42 25.70 -3.27
C GLY A 137 -0.34 24.82 -2.63
N VAL A 138 -0.17 23.58 -3.08
CA VAL A 138 0.81 22.63 -2.51
C VAL A 138 2.16 22.80 -3.19
N ASP A 139 3.22 23.06 -2.42
CA ASP A 139 4.59 23.08 -2.94
C ASP A 139 5.16 21.66 -2.98
N VAL A 140 5.17 21.05 -4.16
CA VAL A 140 5.59 19.66 -4.35
C VAL A 140 7.07 19.62 -4.72
N ARG A 141 7.86 18.98 -3.86
CA ARG A 141 9.30 18.78 -4.06
C ARG A 141 9.60 17.59 -4.95
N ALA A 142 8.88 16.49 -4.73
CA ALA A 142 9.00 15.25 -5.49
C ALA A 142 7.70 14.42 -5.41
N THR A 143 7.49 13.56 -6.40
CA THR A 143 6.46 12.53 -6.41
C THR A 143 7.10 11.19 -6.77
N GLU A 144 6.56 10.08 -6.26
CA GLU A 144 7.09 8.72 -6.50
C GLU A 144 8.62 8.65 -6.24
N GLN A 145 9.08 9.31 -5.17
CA GLN A 145 10.51 9.34 -4.83
C GLN A 145 10.94 7.96 -4.29
N GLN A 146 11.82 7.29 -5.02
CA GLN A 146 12.44 6.06 -4.56
C GLN A 146 13.48 6.37 -3.49
N VAL A 147 13.42 5.64 -2.38
CA VAL A 147 14.39 5.70 -1.29
C VAL A 147 14.99 4.32 -1.07
N SER A 148 16.31 4.27 -0.84
CA SER A 148 17.04 3.03 -0.58
C SER A 148 18.15 3.29 0.43
N VAL A 149 17.86 3.06 1.71
CA VAL A 149 18.73 3.43 2.84
C VAL A 149 18.83 2.29 3.86
N THR A 150 19.66 2.44 4.89
CA THR A 150 19.70 1.49 6.03
C THR A 150 19.12 2.16 7.26
N LEU A 151 17.97 1.71 7.74
CA LEU A 151 17.31 2.23 8.95
C LEU A 151 17.61 1.31 10.14
N ASP A 152 18.47 1.76 11.06
CA ASP A 152 18.90 0.99 12.25
C ASP A 152 19.30 -0.47 11.93
N GLY A 153 20.10 -0.64 10.89
CA GLY A 153 20.58 -1.94 10.40
C GLY A 153 19.61 -2.69 9.50
N VAL A 154 18.40 -2.19 9.25
CA VAL A 154 17.45 -2.76 8.29
C VAL A 154 17.71 -2.17 6.90
N PRO A 155 18.02 -2.98 5.88
CA PRO A 155 18.12 -2.49 4.51
C PRO A 155 16.71 -2.16 4.00
N PHE A 156 16.37 -0.88 3.97
CA PHE A 156 15.02 -0.38 3.67
C PHE A 156 14.91 0.13 2.24
N ARG A 157 13.79 -0.20 1.57
CA ARG A 157 13.44 0.37 0.27
C ARG A 157 11.97 0.76 0.22
N GLY A 158 11.71 1.94 -0.32
CA GLY A 158 10.34 2.45 -0.44
C GLY A 158 10.17 3.36 -1.64
N VAL A 159 8.92 3.68 -1.92
CA VAL A 159 8.54 4.72 -2.87
C VAL A 159 7.58 5.65 -2.14
N VAL A 160 7.96 6.92 -2.04
CA VAL A 160 7.19 7.95 -1.36
C VAL A 160 6.31 8.65 -2.39
N ASP A 161 4.99 8.51 -2.29
CA ASP A 161 4.05 9.06 -3.27
C ASP A 161 4.26 10.56 -3.50
N ARG A 162 4.42 11.34 -2.42
CA ARG A 162 4.57 12.80 -2.50
C ARG A 162 5.40 13.37 -1.33
N VAL A 163 6.43 14.13 -1.68
CA VAL A 163 7.23 14.96 -0.75
C VAL A 163 6.92 16.42 -1.03
N GLU A 164 6.54 17.16 0.01
CA GLU A 164 6.14 18.56 -0.06
C GLU A 164 7.10 19.43 0.76
N SER A 165 7.24 20.69 0.36
CA SER A 165 7.97 21.71 1.11
C SER A 165 6.99 22.58 1.89
N GLU A 166 7.21 22.73 3.20
CA GLU A 166 6.57 23.74 4.04
C GLU A 166 7.63 24.66 4.66
N PRO A 167 7.26 25.86 5.17
CA PRO A 167 8.23 26.79 5.75
C PRO A 167 9.04 26.22 6.93
N ASP A 168 8.49 25.25 7.64
CA ASP A 168 9.07 24.61 8.83
C ASP A 168 9.75 23.27 8.53
N GLY A 169 9.59 22.69 7.34
CA GLY A 169 10.29 21.48 6.90
C GLY A 169 9.56 20.70 5.82
N LEU A 170 9.94 19.44 5.64
CA LEU A 170 9.32 18.57 4.64
C LEU A 170 8.04 17.92 5.18
N VAL A 171 7.07 17.69 4.29
CA VAL A 171 5.87 16.89 4.58
C VAL A 171 5.85 15.65 3.69
N ILE A 172 5.67 14.49 4.32
CA ILE A 172 5.59 13.20 3.65
C ILE A 172 4.13 12.79 3.53
N SER A 173 3.68 12.58 2.30
CA SER A 173 2.28 12.28 1.99
C SER A 173 2.16 10.99 1.18
N ASP A 174 1.15 10.19 1.50
CA ASP A 174 0.75 9.00 0.75
C ASP A 174 -0.76 9.02 0.51
N TYR A 175 -1.18 8.70 -0.71
CA TYR A 175 -2.59 8.67 -1.08
C TYR A 175 -3.20 7.33 -0.66
N LYS A 176 -4.44 7.35 -0.16
CA LYS A 176 -5.18 6.12 0.15
C LYS A 176 -6.57 6.17 -0.49
N SER A 177 -6.87 5.21 -1.36
CA SER A 177 -8.19 5.03 -1.99
C SER A 177 -9.19 4.23 -1.12
N GLY A 178 -8.71 3.57 -0.06
CA GLY A 178 -9.53 2.77 0.85
C GLY A 178 -10.24 3.58 1.95
N ARG A 179 -10.93 2.87 2.86
CA ARG A 179 -11.64 3.50 3.98
C ARG A 179 -10.66 4.06 5.02
N ALA A 180 -10.90 5.30 5.46
CA ALA A 180 -10.12 5.93 6.50
C ALA A 180 -10.31 5.23 7.87
N PRO A 181 -9.24 5.07 8.66
CA PRO A 181 -9.31 4.41 9.96
C PRO A 181 -10.10 5.26 10.96
N THR A 182 -10.64 4.59 11.97
CA THR A 182 -11.07 5.25 13.21
C THR A 182 -9.84 5.72 14.00
N ALA A 183 -10.02 6.64 14.94
CA ALA A 183 -8.91 7.20 15.73
C ALA A 183 -8.05 6.11 16.41
N ARG A 184 -8.68 5.02 16.88
CA ARG A 184 -8.01 3.86 17.50
C ARG A 184 -6.97 3.20 16.58
N TYR A 185 -7.20 3.17 15.27
CA TYR A 185 -6.34 2.49 14.30
C TYR A 185 -5.49 3.45 13.46
N ALA A 186 -5.57 4.76 13.72
CA ALA A 186 -4.78 5.75 12.98
C ALA A 186 -3.25 5.57 13.18
N PRO A 187 -2.74 5.35 14.41
CA PRO A 187 -1.29 5.22 14.62
C PRO A 187 -0.65 4.09 13.80
N SER A 188 -1.27 2.90 13.77
CA SER A 188 -0.75 1.76 13.00
C SER A 188 -0.77 1.99 11.48
N ARG A 189 -1.60 2.92 10.98
CA ARG A 189 -1.60 3.28 9.55
C ARG A 189 -0.49 4.28 9.23
N LEU A 190 -0.18 5.18 10.15
CA LEU A 190 0.85 6.21 9.97
C LEU A 190 2.28 5.66 10.00
N GLN A 191 2.48 4.44 10.52
CA GLN A 191 3.79 3.79 10.55
C GLN A 191 4.49 3.77 9.17
N GLN A 192 3.75 3.51 8.09
CA GLN A 192 4.31 3.52 6.73
C GLN A 192 4.93 4.88 6.38
N VAL A 193 4.20 5.98 6.60
CA VAL A 193 4.69 7.33 6.27
C VAL A 193 5.75 7.85 7.24
N LEU A 194 5.78 7.34 8.48
CA LEU A 194 6.88 7.57 9.42
C LEU A 194 8.18 6.87 8.99
N LEU A 195 8.10 5.66 8.42
CA LEU A 195 9.25 5.00 7.81
C LEU A 195 9.76 5.77 6.59
N TYR A 196 8.87 6.29 5.76
CA TYR A 196 9.26 7.19 4.67
C TYR A 196 9.89 8.48 5.17
N ALA A 197 9.38 9.08 6.25
CA ALA A 197 10.00 10.24 6.86
C ALA A 197 11.42 9.93 7.37
N SER A 198 11.61 8.77 8.01
CA SER A 198 12.94 8.29 8.45
C SER A 198 13.87 8.10 7.25
N ALA A 199 13.39 7.49 6.17
CA ALA A 199 14.19 7.22 4.98
C ALA A 199 14.59 8.49 4.22
N ILE A 200 13.69 9.47 4.11
CA ILE A 200 13.99 10.78 3.52
C ILE A 200 15.03 11.51 4.37
N ALA A 201 14.86 11.52 5.70
CA ALA A 201 15.83 12.14 6.61
C ALA A 201 17.23 11.52 6.49
N GLU A 202 17.31 10.19 6.37
CA GLU A 202 18.58 9.47 6.16
C GLU A 202 19.20 9.75 4.79
N GLU A 203 18.39 9.81 3.73
CA GLU A 203 18.87 10.02 2.35
C GLU A 203 19.33 11.46 2.08
N THR A 204 18.59 12.46 2.59
CA THR A 204 18.78 13.87 2.24
C THR A 204 19.42 14.69 3.36
N GLY A 205 19.36 14.22 4.61
CA GLY A 205 19.72 14.99 5.80
C GLY A 205 18.66 16.03 6.22
N GLU A 206 17.58 16.20 5.45
CA GLU A 206 16.48 17.12 5.76
C GLU A 206 15.42 16.41 6.61
N GLN A 207 15.04 16.99 7.75
CA GLN A 207 14.07 16.38 8.65
C GLN A 207 12.64 16.73 8.22
N PRO A 208 11.79 15.73 7.90
CA PRO A 208 10.36 15.98 7.76
C PRO A 208 9.74 16.38 9.10
N VAL A 209 8.74 17.26 9.04
CA VAL A 209 8.01 17.77 10.21
C VAL A 209 6.61 17.17 10.34
N ARG A 210 6.07 16.63 9.25
CA ARG A 210 4.74 16.02 9.22
C ARG A 210 4.70 14.82 8.29
N ALA A 211 3.99 13.77 8.72
CA ALA A 211 3.71 12.59 7.93
C ALA A 211 2.19 12.38 7.87
N GLN A 212 1.64 12.16 6.68
CA GLN A 212 0.20 12.16 6.47
C GLN A 212 -0.27 11.16 5.40
N LEU A 213 -1.49 10.68 5.61
CA LEU A 213 -2.24 9.83 4.71
C LEU A 213 -3.46 10.60 4.21
N LEU A 214 -3.54 10.78 2.90
CA LEU A 214 -4.65 11.45 2.23
C LEU A 214 -5.68 10.38 1.83
N TYR A 215 -6.66 10.12 2.69
CA TYR A 215 -7.77 9.23 2.34
C TYR A 215 -8.73 9.97 1.39
N LEU A 216 -8.57 9.69 0.10
CA LEU A 216 -9.19 10.42 -1.00
C LEU A 216 -10.72 10.48 -0.82
N GLY A 217 -11.27 11.68 -0.88
CA GLY A 217 -12.71 11.95 -0.70
C GLY A 217 -13.23 11.78 0.73
N GLN A 218 -12.35 11.60 1.72
CA GLN A 218 -12.73 11.36 3.12
C GLN A 218 -12.08 12.38 4.07
N LYS A 219 -10.81 12.16 4.45
CA LYS A 219 -10.09 12.99 5.43
C LYS A 219 -8.59 12.77 5.34
N ILE A 220 -7.83 13.74 5.83
CA ILE A 220 -6.40 13.58 6.09
C ILE A 220 -6.22 12.96 7.48
N VAL A 221 -5.35 11.97 7.59
CA VAL A 221 -4.87 11.43 8.86
C VAL A 221 -3.39 11.74 8.93
N ALA A 222 -2.96 12.54 9.91
CA ALA A 222 -1.60 13.04 9.99
C ALA A 222 -1.04 12.93 11.41
N THR A 223 0.28 12.94 11.51
CA THR A 223 1.02 13.09 12.77
C THR A 223 2.21 14.01 12.57
N ALA A 224 2.62 14.69 13.65
CA ALA A 224 3.89 15.39 13.66
C ALA A 224 5.03 14.36 13.64
N VAL A 225 6.08 14.66 12.88
CA VAL A 225 7.29 13.85 12.88
C VAL A 225 8.17 14.30 14.03
N THR A 226 8.38 13.40 15.00
CA THR A 226 9.23 13.63 16.17
C THR A 226 10.21 12.47 16.31
N PRO A 227 11.35 12.65 17.01
CA PRO A 227 12.29 11.55 17.25
C PRO A 227 11.62 10.30 17.82
N VAL A 228 10.67 10.46 18.75
CA VAL A 228 9.93 9.36 19.38
C VAL A 228 9.07 8.58 18.38
N GLU A 229 8.38 9.28 17.47
CA GLU A 229 7.56 8.64 16.43
C GLU A 229 8.42 7.89 15.40
N LEU A 230 9.56 8.47 15.03
CA LEU A 230 10.52 7.83 14.11
C LEU A 230 11.15 6.60 14.76
N GLU A 231 11.63 6.71 16.00
CA GLU A 231 12.18 5.59 16.78
C GLU A 231 11.18 4.44 16.89
N GLY A 232 9.91 4.73 17.22
CA GLY A 232 8.87 3.71 17.31
C GLY A 232 8.62 2.99 15.97
N ALA A 233 8.58 3.73 14.85
CA ALA A 233 8.38 3.13 13.53
C ALA A 233 9.58 2.27 13.10
N VAL A 234 10.81 2.76 13.32
CA VAL A 234 12.06 2.07 12.96
C VAL A 234 12.28 0.83 13.83
N GLU A 235 12.02 0.90 15.14
CA GLU A 235 12.13 -0.25 16.04
C GLU A 235 11.14 -1.36 15.67
N GLN A 236 9.90 -1.00 15.32
CA GLN A 236 8.92 -1.97 14.83
C GLN A 236 9.37 -2.60 13.50
N LEU A 237 9.93 -1.82 12.57
CA LEU A 237 10.50 -2.35 11.32
C LEU A 237 11.65 -3.33 11.60
N LYS A 238 12.56 -2.98 12.52
CA LYS A 238 13.69 -3.83 12.94
C LYS A 238 13.24 -5.13 13.60
N SER A 239 12.22 -5.06 14.47
CA SER A 239 11.59 -6.24 15.06
C SER A 239 11.00 -7.16 13.98
N THR A 240 10.27 -6.59 13.01
CA THR A 240 9.72 -7.33 11.87
C THR A 240 10.81 -7.94 11.00
N TRP A 241 11.90 -7.20 10.73
CA TRP A 241 13.06 -7.71 9.99
C TRP A 241 13.72 -8.91 10.69
N GLY A 242 13.96 -8.80 12.01
CA GLY A 242 14.50 -9.90 12.81
C GLY A 242 13.58 -11.12 12.79
N ALA A 243 12.27 -10.92 12.93
CA ALA A 243 11.29 -11.99 12.89
C ALA A 243 11.19 -12.67 11.51
N ILE A 244 11.34 -11.92 10.41
CA ILE A 244 11.50 -12.51 9.06
C ILE A 244 12.77 -13.35 9.01
N GLY A 245 13.89 -12.83 9.53
CA GLY A 245 15.15 -13.54 9.65
C GLY A 245 15.03 -14.89 10.35
N ASP A 246 14.37 -14.90 11.50
CA ASP A 246 14.12 -16.10 12.28
C ASP A 246 13.20 -17.09 11.55
N ALA A 247 12.09 -16.61 10.98
CA ALA A 247 11.15 -17.44 10.21
C ALA A 247 11.84 -18.11 9.03
N CYS A 248 12.69 -17.38 8.30
CA CYS A 248 13.51 -17.91 7.22
C CYS A 248 14.49 -18.98 7.73
N ARG A 249 15.21 -18.70 8.83
CA ARG A 249 16.21 -19.60 9.41
C ARG A 249 15.64 -20.95 9.85
N VAL A 250 14.44 -20.97 10.42
CA VAL A 250 13.78 -22.21 10.90
C VAL A 250 12.75 -22.77 9.91
N ASP A 251 12.56 -22.11 8.77
CA ASP A 251 11.55 -22.43 7.75
C ASP A 251 10.11 -22.52 8.31
N GLU A 252 9.77 -21.67 9.29
CA GLU A 252 8.47 -21.67 9.95
C GLU A 252 7.76 -20.32 9.81
N PHE A 253 6.64 -20.34 9.08
CA PHE A 253 5.82 -19.17 8.80
C PHE A 253 4.39 -19.42 9.29
N SER A 254 4.16 -19.20 10.58
CA SER A 254 2.87 -19.46 11.21
C SER A 254 1.75 -18.64 10.56
N ALA A 255 0.61 -19.26 10.28
CA ALA A 255 -0.58 -18.54 9.86
C ALA A 255 -1.14 -17.71 11.03
N ARG A 256 -1.71 -16.54 10.72
CA ARG A 256 -2.45 -15.70 11.67
C ARG A 256 -3.89 -15.51 11.17
N PRO A 257 -4.78 -16.50 11.36
CA PRO A 257 -6.12 -16.43 10.82
C PRO A 257 -6.93 -15.29 11.42
N GLY A 258 -7.71 -14.60 10.59
CA GLY A 258 -8.61 -13.53 11.02
C GLY A 258 -9.53 -13.06 9.88
N PRO A 259 -10.25 -11.93 10.06
CA PRO A 259 -11.20 -11.44 9.06
C PRO A 259 -10.60 -11.24 7.65
N LEU A 260 -9.31 -10.95 7.58
CA LEU A 260 -8.60 -10.71 6.32
C LEU A 260 -8.34 -11.99 5.51
N CYS A 261 -8.53 -13.18 6.09
CA CYS A 261 -8.50 -14.45 5.35
C CYS A 261 -9.56 -14.51 4.25
N GLY A 262 -10.68 -13.78 4.40
CA GLY A 262 -11.72 -13.67 3.37
C GLY A 262 -11.29 -12.92 2.11
N TYR A 263 -10.18 -12.18 2.20
CA TYR A 263 -9.60 -11.39 1.11
C TYR A 263 -8.17 -11.84 0.76
N CYS A 264 -7.71 -12.95 1.35
CA CYS A 264 -6.35 -13.44 1.11
C CYS A 264 -6.33 -14.25 -0.20
N PRO A 265 -5.49 -13.89 -1.18
CA PRO A 265 -5.43 -14.57 -2.49
C PRO A 265 -4.96 -16.03 -2.36
N TYR A 266 -4.28 -16.37 -1.26
CA TYR A 266 -3.72 -17.71 -1.02
C TYR A 266 -4.59 -18.57 -0.12
N VAL A 267 -5.82 -18.14 0.22
CA VAL A 267 -6.66 -18.87 1.18
C VAL A 267 -6.93 -20.30 0.74
N GLU A 268 -7.06 -20.56 -0.56
CA GLU A 268 -7.26 -21.91 -1.11
C GLU A 268 -6.08 -22.85 -0.81
N ARG A 269 -4.90 -22.31 -0.51
CA ARG A 269 -3.68 -23.06 -0.14
C ARG A 269 -3.36 -22.99 1.36
N CYS A 270 -4.22 -22.39 2.17
CA CYS A 270 -4.01 -22.14 3.59
C CYS A 270 -5.11 -22.81 4.44
N PRO A 271 -4.90 -24.03 4.97
CA PRO A 271 -5.92 -24.75 5.76
C PRO A 271 -6.47 -23.93 6.93
N GLU A 272 -5.61 -23.20 7.64
CA GLU A 272 -5.99 -22.35 8.77
C GLU A 272 -6.85 -21.15 8.32
N GLY A 273 -6.54 -20.57 7.16
CA GLY A 273 -7.34 -19.51 6.55
C GLY A 273 -8.72 -20.01 6.09
N GLN A 274 -8.79 -21.20 5.49
CA GLN A 274 -10.07 -21.82 5.11
C GLN A 274 -10.93 -22.13 6.33
N ALA A 275 -10.32 -22.66 7.39
CA ALA A 275 -11.02 -22.94 8.65
C ALA A 275 -11.60 -21.65 9.26
N GLU A 276 -10.85 -20.55 9.25
CA GLU A 276 -11.36 -19.25 9.70
C GLU A 276 -12.50 -18.74 8.82
N ASN A 277 -12.39 -18.84 7.49
CA ASN A 277 -13.48 -18.43 6.60
C ASN A 277 -14.76 -19.24 6.84
N ARG A 278 -14.66 -20.57 7.05
CA ARG A 278 -15.81 -21.41 7.43
C ARG A 278 -16.43 -20.96 8.75
N ARG A 279 -15.61 -20.83 9.81
CA ARG A 279 -16.05 -20.36 11.13
C ARG A 279 -16.79 -19.03 11.06
N ARG A 280 -16.27 -18.07 10.29
CA ARG A 280 -16.89 -16.74 10.13
C ARG A 280 -18.20 -16.78 9.35
N SER A 281 -18.32 -17.67 8.37
CA SER A 281 -19.57 -17.86 7.62
C SER A 281 -20.64 -18.53 8.48
N GLU A 282 -20.27 -19.52 9.30
CA GLU A 282 -21.17 -20.15 10.28
C GLU A 282 -21.68 -19.14 11.32
N LEU A 283 -20.79 -18.28 11.84
CA LEU A 283 -21.16 -17.22 12.79
C LEU A 283 -22.15 -16.21 12.17
N ARG A 284 -21.94 -15.79 10.92
CA ARG A 284 -22.86 -14.89 10.21
C ARG A 284 -24.23 -15.53 9.99
N ALA A 285 -24.26 -16.79 9.58
CA ALA A 285 -25.51 -17.51 9.39
C ALA A 285 -26.31 -17.65 10.69
N ALA A 286 -25.63 -17.90 11.81
CA ALA A 286 -26.27 -17.97 13.13
C ALA A 286 -26.81 -16.61 13.60
N GLU A 287 -26.11 -15.51 13.31
CA GLU A 287 -26.56 -14.14 13.62
C GLU A 287 -27.80 -13.76 12.80
N ASP A 288 -27.78 -14.05 11.50
CA ASP A 288 -28.92 -13.83 10.61
C ASP A 288 -30.15 -14.63 11.07
N GLU A 289 -29.98 -15.90 11.46
CA GLU A 289 -31.07 -16.73 11.97
C GLU A 289 -31.62 -16.18 13.30
N TYR A 290 -30.77 -15.69 14.20
CA TYR A 290 -31.19 -15.06 15.44
C TYR A 290 -31.99 -13.77 15.20
N LEU A 291 -31.55 -12.93 14.27
CA LEU A 291 -32.25 -11.69 13.91
C LEU A 291 -33.62 -11.96 13.27
N VAL A 292 -33.72 -12.98 12.41
CA VAL A 292 -35.01 -13.42 11.85
C VAL A 292 -35.96 -13.88 12.95
N ARG A 293 -35.47 -14.62 13.96
CA ARG A 293 -36.29 -15.07 15.10
C ARG A 293 -36.75 -13.94 16.02
N LEU A 294 -36.01 -12.82 16.11
CA LEU A 294 -36.42 -11.65 16.89
C LEU A 294 -37.41 -10.75 16.15
N ALA A 295 -37.44 -10.83 14.82
CA ALA A 295 -38.30 -10.01 13.96
C ALA A 295 -39.67 -10.63 13.66
N GLY A 296 -39.88 -11.91 14.01
CA GLY A 296 -41.15 -12.64 13.86
C GLY A 296 -41.82 -12.92 15.21
#